data_AF-A0A1V2PPA5-F1
#
_entry.id   AF-A0A1V2PPA5-F1
#
_cell.length_a   1.000
_cell.length_b   1.000
_cell.length_c   1.000
_cell.angle_alpha   90.00
_cell.angle_beta   90.00
_cell.angle_gamma   90.00
#
_symmetry.space_group_name_H-M   'P 1'
#
loop_
_entity.id
_entity.type
_entity.pdbx_description
1 polymer ?
#
loop_
_entity_poly.entity_id
_entity_poly.type
_entity_poly.pdbx_seq_one_letter_code
_entity_poly.pdbx_strand_id
1 'polypeptide(L)' 'MFSGVGDAYNVATTLIQLGRACAALGLVDDAATAWRQALGLCQAQRRSTEADVLRQRLVELARG' A
#
# COMPACT_ATOMS: atom_id res chain seq x y z
N MET A 1 23.60 -13.80 0.83
CA MET A 1 22.33 -14.09 1.54
C MET A 1 21.37 -12.95 1.20
N PHE A 2 20.40 -13.18 0.31
CA PHE A 2 19.50 -12.16 -0.24
C PHE A 2 18.05 -12.61 0.01
N SER A 3 17.53 -12.49 1.23
CA SER A 3 16.27 -13.18 1.57
C SER A 3 15.31 -12.39 2.48
N GLY A 4 15.49 -11.07 2.63
CA GLY A 4 14.56 -10.25 3.42
C GLY A 4 14.00 -9.04 2.65
N VAL A 5 14.88 -8.28 2.00
CA VAL A 5 14.49 -7.04 1.32
C VAL A 5 13.68 -7.30 0.04
N GLY A 6 14.05 -8.30 -0.76
CA GLY A 6 13.32 -8.64 -1.99
C GLY A 6 11.91 -9.16 -1.71
N ASP A 7 11.75 -9.91 -0.62
CA ASP A 7 10.45 -10.41 -0.17
C ASP A 7 9.55 -9.26 0.31
N ALA A 8 10.07 -8.41 1.20
CA ALA A 8 9.34 -7.23 1.68
C ALA A 8 8.95 -6.26 0.54
N TYR A 9 9.79 -6.12 -0.49
CA TYR A 9 9.49 -5.29 -1.66
C TYR A 9 8.32 -5.84 -2.48
N ASN A 10 8.29 -7.14 -2.70
CA ASN A 10 7.19 -7.82 -3.38
C ASN A 10 5.90 -7.75 -2.54
N VAL A 11 5.99 -7.96 -1.22
CA VAL A 11 4.84 -7.84 -0.32
C VAL A 11 4.22 -6.44 -0.40
N ALA A 12 5.04 -5.39 -0.32
CA ALA A 12 4.56 -4.01 -0.45
C ALA A 12 3.86 -3.78 -1.80
N THR A 13 4.45 -4.25 -2.90
CA THR A 13 3.88 -4.10 -4.25
C THR A 13 2.56 -4.85 -4.39
N THR A 14 2.46 -6.06 -3.86
CA THR A 14 1.23 -6.86 -3.86
C THR A 14 0.12 -6.17 -3.08
N LEU A 15 0.42 -5.64 -1.88
CA LEU A 15 -0.55 -4.90 -1.08
C LEU A 15 -1.04 -3.62 -1.77
N ILE A 16 -0.16 -2.92 -2.50
CA ILE A 16 -0.56 -1.76 -3.32
C ILE A 16 -1.58 -2.17 -4.37
N GLN A 17 -1.32 -3.26 -5.11
CA GLN A 17 -2.25 -3.74 -6.14
C GLN A 17 -3.55 -4.26 -5.54
N LEU A 18 -3.49 -4.97 -4.41
CA LEU A 18 -4.68 -5.43 -3.68
C LEU A 18 -5.57 -4.26 -3.30
N GLY A 19 -5.01 -3.21 -2.69
CA GLY A 19 -5.82 -2.04 -2.33
C GLY A 19 -6.43 -1.32 -3.53
N ARG A 20 -5.75 -1.31 -4.69
CA ARG A 20 -6.33 -0.79 -5.95
C ARG A 20 -7.51 -1.64 -6.42
N ALA A 21 -7.39 -2.96 -6.35
CA ALA A 21 -8.48 -3.87 -6.71
C ALA A 21 -9.68 -3.72 -5.76
N CYS A 22 -9.44 -3.70 -4.45
CA CYS A 22 -10.49 -3.48 -3.46
C CYS A 22 -11.20 -2.14 -3.67
N ALA A 23 -10.46 -1.05 -3.92
CA ALA A 23 -11.06 0.26 -4.18
C ALA A 23 -11.91 0.26 -5.46
N ALA A 24 -11.46 -0.42 -6.52
CA ALA A 24 -12.23 -0.56 -7.77
C ALA A 24 -13.52 -1.39 -7.58
N LEU A 25 -13.52 -2.31 -6.61
CA LEU A 25 -14.69 -3.12 -6.23
C LEU A 25 -15.61 -2.43 -5.22
N GLY A 26 -15.29 -1.20 -4.78
CA GLY A 26 -16.04 -0.47 -3.75
C GLY A 26 -15.80 -0.99 -2.32
N LEU A 27 -14.82 -1.88 -2.13
CA LEU A 27 -14.42 -2.41 -0.82
C LEU A 27 -13.46 -1.42 -0.14
N VAL A 28 -14.00 -0.30 0.32
CA VAL A 28 -13.23 0.84 0.85
C VAL A 28 -12.40 0.46 2.09
N ASP A 29 -12.97 -0.28 3.03
CA ASP A 29 -12.27 -0.70 4.25
C ASP A 29 -11.09 -1.64 3.98
N ASP A 30 -11.27 -2.62 3.08
CA ASP A 30 -10.20 -3.52 2.64
C ASP A 30 -9.10 -2.75 1.89
N ALA A 31 -9.49 -1.81 1.01
CA ALA A 31 -8.54 -0.96 0.31
C ALA A 31 -7.69 -0.12 1.27
N ALA A 32 -8.34 0.51 2.25
CA ALA A 32 -7.66 1.30 3.26
C ALA A 32 -6.75 0.45 4.16
N THR A 33 -7.12 -0.80 4.42
CA THR A 33 -6.30 -1.75 5.19
C THR A 33 -5.06 -2.16 4.40
N ALA A 34 -5.21 -2.58 3.14
CA ALA A 34 -4.11 -2.98 2.28
C ALA A 34 -3.11 -1.82 2.06
N TRP A 35 -3.61 -0.60 1.79
CA TRP A 35 -2.76 0.57 1.59
C TRP A 35 -2.04 1.05 2.86
N ARG A 36 -2.63 0.89 4.05
CA ARG A 36 -1.93 1.17 5.32
C ARG A 36 -0.77 0.20 5.57
N GLN A 37 -0.96 -1.09 5.29
CA GLN A 37 0.11 -2.08 5.42
C GLN A 37 1.24 -1.83 4.41
N ALA A 38 0.88 -1.55 3.15
CA ALA A 38 1.85 -1.17 2.12
C ALA A 38 2.64 0.09 2.50
N LEU A 39 1.98 1.09 3.09
CA LEU A 39 2.61 2.34 3.51
C LEU A 39 3.73 2.09 4.54
N GLY A 40 3.47 1.26 5.55
CA GLY A 40 4.47 0.92 6.56
C GLY A 40 5.70 0.23 5.95
N LEU A 41 5.48 -0.68 5.00
CA LEU A 41 6.56 -1.36 4.28
C LEU A 41 7.33 -0.41 3.36
N CYS A 42 6.65 0.46 2.62
CA CYS A 42 7.28 1.48 1.79
C CYS A 42 8.15 2.43 2.61
N GLN A 43 7.69 2.84 3.81
CA GLN A 43 8.48 3.67 4.72
C GLN A 43 9.74 2.96 5.21
N ALA A 44 9.60 1.69 5.65
CA ALA A 44 10.74 0.87 6.06
C ALA A 44 11.75 0.65 4.94
N GLN A 45 11.28 0.58 3.68
CA GLN A 45 12.09 0.41 2.48
C GLN A 45 12.59 1.73 1.86
N ARG A 46 12.28 2.89 2.47
CA ARG A 46 12.63 4.23 1.94
C ARG A 46 12.03 4.52 0.55
N ARG A 47 10.91 3.87 0.22
CA ARG A 47 10.09 4.10 -0.99
C ARG A 47 9.19 5.33 -0.81
N SER A 48 9.80 6.49 -0.67
CA SER A 48 9.11 7.74 -0.29
C SER A 48 8.03 8.16 -1.30
N THR A 49 8.25 7.95 -2.59
CA THR A 49 7.28 8.28 -3.64
C THR A 49 6.02 7.43 -3.53
N GLU A 50 6.16 6.11 -3.38
CA GLU A 50 5.00 5.23 -3.22
C GLU A 50 4.30 5.44 -1.88
N ALA A 51 5.05 5.74 -0.82
CA ALA A 51 4.48 6.11 0.46
C ALA A 51 3.60 7.38 0.36
N ASP A 52 4.03 8.40 -0.37
CA ASP A 52 3.25 9.63 -0.54
C ASP A 52 1.95 9.37 -1.32
N VAL A 53 2.04 8.63 -2.43
CA VAL A 53 0.88 8.22 -3.23
C VAL A 53 -0.14 7.46 -2.37
N LEU A 54 0.32 6.51 -1.54
CA LEU A 54 -0.57 5.75 -0.66
C LEU A 54 -1.24 6.63 0.39
N ARG A 55 -0.53 7.63 0.94
CA ARG A 55 -1.13 8.60 1.87
C ARG A 55 -2.20 9.43 1.20
N GLN A 56 -1.96 9.93 -0.01
CA GLN A 56 -2.97 10.68 -0.76
C GLN A 56 -4.21 9.82 -1.01
N ARG A 57 -4.03 8.56 -1.44
CA ARG A 57 -5.14 7.64 -1.68
C ARG A 57 -5.96 7.34 -0.43
N LEU A 58 -5.31 7.18 0.73
CA LEU A 58 -5.99 6.99 2.01
C LEU A 58 -6.81 8.23 2.42
N VAL A 59 -6.29 9.44 2.16
CA VAL A 59 -7.03 10.68 2.41
C VAL A 59 -8.26 10.79 1.50
N GLU A 60 -8.12 10.43 0.22
CA GLU A 60 -9.24 10.44 -0.73
C GLU A 60 -10.33 9.43 -0.34
N LEU A 61 -9.96 8.23 0.11
CA LEU A 61 -10.93 7.25 0.63
C LEU A 61 -11.65 7.72 1.90
N ALA A 62 -10.98 8.51 2.75
CA ALA A 62 -11.61 9.04 3.96
C ALA A 62 -12.55 10.23 3.70
N ARG A 63 -12.53 10.77 2.48
CA ARG A 63 -13.37 11.91 2.05
C ARG A 63 -14.61 11.49 1.24
N GLY A 64 -14.63 10.27 0.71
CA GLY A 64 -15.77 9.68 0.01
C GLY A 64 -16.73 8.99 0.98
#